data_AF-A0A7W1PQI4-F1
#
_entry.id   AF-A0A7W1PQI4-F1
#
_cell.length_a   1.000
_cell.length_b   1.000
_cell.length_c   1.000
_cell.angle_alpha   90.00
_cell.angle_beta   90.00
_cell.angle_gamma   90.00
#
_symmetry.space_group_name_H-M   'P 1'
#
loop_
_entity.id
_entity.type
_entity.pdbx_description
1 polymer ?
#
loop_
_entity_poly.entity_id
_entity_poly.type
_entity_poly.pdbx_seq_one_letter_code
_entity_poly.pdbx_strand_id
1 'polypeptide(L)'
;MISALCLTLALVQATEPPHPSTGIAIERAVAEQLDLGVGDTVRLGAAPESLPHLAVVSAIYEPRPDPAEVSRRSLRVRLHLPDLAAVLGAPDRVDRFGVGLLPGVTPDSAAAVLNRSAFGFRAHPSATIASESSQTFKVVSRFHRAIAVITIVASAVFLLCIMLLKVEERRLDAAVMRFVGVRRRTIFGALVLEAALIAVLGSALGAGLAFLAGAATNAYYREFFDTELIFSLITPRIVLFSVCLSLLLGVAAGALAAWRLVRTRPMALWGRA
;
A
#
# COMPACT_ATOMS: atom_id res chain seq x y z
N MET A 1 18.29 12.98 -15.74
CA MET A 1 19.53 12.98 -14.91
C MET A 1 19.35 13.99 -13.79
N ILE A 2 18.74 13.57 -12.67
CA ILE A 2 18.60 14.41 -11.47
C ILE A 2 19.67 13.88 -10.52
N SER A 3 20.82 14.56 -10.50
CA SER A 3 21.91 14.22 -9.60
C SER A 3 21.49 14.67 -8.20
N ALA A 4 20.87 13.75 -7.45
CA ALA A 4 20.69 13.92 -6.01
C ALA A 4 22.10 13.91 -5.40
N LEU A 5 22.58 15.08 -5.02
CA LEU A 5 23.80 15.22 -4.24
C LEU A 5 23.50 14.59 -2.86
N CYS A 6 23.78 13.30 -2.72
CA CYS A 6 23.75 12.60 -1.44
C CYS A 6 24.85 13.18 -0.56
N LEU A 7 24.52 14.22 0.20
CA LEU A 7 25.42 14.76 1.20
C LEU A 7 25.24 13.94 2.48
N THR A 8 26.27 13.16 2.82
CA THR A 8 26.33 12.31 4.01
C THR A 8 26.67 13.16 5.23
N LEU A 9 25.67 13.51 6.02
CA LEU A 9 25.86 14.13 7.33
C LEU A 9 26.33 13.05 8.32
N ALA A 10 27.45 13.29 9.03
CA ALA A 10 27.97 12.39 10.06
C ALA A 10 27.75 12.98 11.46
N LEU A 11 27.45 12.12 12.44
CA LEU A 11 27.07 12.49 13.81
C LEU A 11 27.87 11.66 14.83
N VAL A 12 28.46 12.30 15.85
CA VAL A 12 29.22 11.62 16.94
C VAL A 12 28.92 12.28 18.29
N GLN A 13 28.65 11.52 19.36
CA GLN A 13 28.43 12.05 20.72
C GLN A 13 29.69 12.74 21.29
N ALA A 14 29.51 13.85 22.00
CA ALA A 14 30.57 14.60 22.68
C ALA A 14 30.22 14.86 24.16
N THR A 15 31.23 14.85 25.03
CA THR A 15 31.07 14.77 26.50
C THR A 15 31.19 16.11 27.25
N GLU A 16 31.29 17.26 26.58
CA GLU A 16 31.42 18.58 27.26
C GLU A 16 30.66 19.71 26.51
N PRO A 17 30.06 20.71 27.21
CA PRO A 17 29.36 21.80 26.57
C PRO A 17 30.20 23.09 26.49
N PRO A 18 30.13 23.83 25.37
CA PRO A 18 30.15 25.29 25.43
C PRO A 18 28.98 25.94 24.66
N HIS A 19 28.52 27.08 25.18
CA HIS A 19 27.50 27.99 24.60
C HIS A 19 27.86 28.50 23.18
N PRO A 20 26.93 29.05 22.37
CA PRO A 20 25.46 28.99 22.41
C PRO A 20 24.98 27.81 21.56
N SER A 21 24.21 26.91 22.14
CA SER A 21 23.96 25.60 21.56
C SER A 21 23.07 25.70 20.31
N THR A 22 23.67 25.49 19.14
CA THR A 22 22.94 25.15 17.92
C THR A 22 22.02 23.97 18.26
N GLY A 23 20.73 24.25 18.39
CA GLY A 23 19.72 23.26 18.72
C GLY A 23 19.36 22.48 17.47
N ILE A 24 19.53 21.16 17.50
CA ILE A 24 19.10 20.29 16.42
C ILE A 24 17.88 19.48 16.81
N ALA A 25 17.08 19.13 15.81
CA ALA A 25 16.02 18.15 15.97
C ALA A 25 16.38 16.89 15.16
N ILE A 26 16.43 15.75 15.83
CA ILE A 26 16.77 14.46 15.23
C ILE A 26 15.52 13.59 15.10
N GLU A 27 15.53 12.71 14.11
CA GLU A 27 14.47 11.72 13.93
C GLU A 27 14.54 10.62 15.02
N ARG A 28 13.38 10.12 15.50
CA ARG A 28 13.31 9.09 16.54
C ARG A 28 14.17 7.86 16.22
N ALA A 29 14.10 7.34 15.00
CA ALA A 29 14.90 6.18 14.58
C ALA A 29 16.42 6.43 14.70
N VAL A 30 16.87 7.67 14.44
CA VAL A 30 18.28 8.05 14.60
C VAL A 30 18.65 8.15 16.08
N ALA A 31 17.74 8.69 16.89
CA ALA A 31 17.93 8.79 18.34
C ALA A 31 18.08 7.40 18.98
N GLU A 32 17.23 6.45 18.61
CA GLU A 32 17.29 5.07 19.12
C GLU A 32 18.51 4.31 18.60
N GLN A 33 18.88 4.48 17.32
CA GLN A 33 20.04 3.82 16.74
C GLN A 33 21.37 4.29 17.36
N LEU A 34 21.46 5.56 17.75
CA LEU A 34 22.66 6.17 18.32
C LEU A 34 22.60 6.37 19.85
N ASP A 35 21.54 5.87 20.50
CA ASP A 35 21.27 6.03 21.93
C ASP A 35 21.38 7.49 22.41
N LEU A 36 20.70 8.40 21.68
CA LEU A 36 20.70 9.84 21.91
C LEU A 36 19.41 10.32 22.59
N GLY A 37 19.56 11.07 23.68
CA GLY A 37 18.49 11.77 24.38
C GLY A 37 18.42 13.27 24.07
N VAL A 38 17.32 13.90 24.50
CA VAL A 38 17.22 15.37 24.51
C VAL A 38 18.19 15.92 25.56
N GLY A 39 19.03 16.87 25.17
CA GLY A 39 20.12 17.42 25.98
C GLY A 39 21.50 16.86 25.64
N ASP A 40 21.57 15.78 24.86
CA ASP A 40 22.85 15.21 24.43
C ASP A 40 23.56 16.11 23.44
N THR A 41 24.89 16.09 23.52
CA THR A 41 25.74 16.88 22.65
C THR A 41 26.32 16.01 21.54
N VAL A 42 26.23 16.50 20.31
CA VAL A 42 26.66 15.80 19.11
C VAL A 42 27.51 16.70 18.22
N ARG A 43 28.47 16.09 17.53
CA ARG A 43 29.32 16.75 16.55
C ARG A 43 28.77 16.52 15.16
N LEU A 44 28.74 17.58 14.37
CA LEU A 44 28.18 17.65 13.02
C LEU A 44 29.26 18.09 12.04
N GLY A 45 29.15 17.60 10.82
CA GLY A 45 29.96 18.06 9.70
C GLY A 45 29.42 17.62 8.35
N ALA A 46 29.85 18.32 7.31
CA ALA A 46 29.50 18.00 5.93
C ALA A 46 30.24 16.76 5.38
N ALA A 47 31.30 16.33 6.07
CA ALA A 47 32.07 15.13 5.74
C ALA A 47 32.38 14.31 7.00
N PRO A 48 32.43 12.97 6.92
CA PRO A 48 32.73 12.11 8.08
C PRO A 48 34.07 12.41 8.75
N GLU A 49 35.04 12.89 7.98
CA GLU A 49 36.41 13.17 8.45
C GLU A 49 36.53 14.51 9.18
N SER A 50 35.52 15.39 9.08
CA SER A 50 35.55 16.73 9.65
C SER A 50 34.21 17.06 10.30
N LEU A 51 34.17 16.98 11.64
CA LEU A 51 33.01 17.31 12.48
C LEU A 51 33.29 18.54 13.37
N PRO A 52 33.47 19.74 12.78
CA PRO A 52 33.89 20.93 13.51
C PRO A 52 32.78 21.53 14.39
N HIS A 53 31.50 21.23 14.11
CA HIS A 53 30.38 21.94 14.73
C HIS A 53 29.77 21.10 15.84
N LEU A 54 29.53 21.72 16.99
CA LEU A 54 28.99 21.06 18.17
C LEU A 54 27.55 21.55 18.36
N ALA A 55 26.63 20.62 18.53
CA ALA A 55 25.20 20.88 18.60
C ALA A 55 24.56 20.08 19.73
N VAL A 56 23.45 20.59 20.25
CA VAL A 56 22.68 19.91 21.30
C VAL A 56 21.37 19.40 20.72
N VAL A 57 21.03 18.17 21.05
CA VAL A 57 19.73 17.58 20.69
C VAL A 57 18.64 18.30 21.49
N SER A 58 17.97 19.23 20.82
CA SER A 58 16.91 20.04 21.41
C SER A 58 15.52 19.40 21.32
N ALA A 59 15.31 18.53 20.32
CA ALA A 59 14.06 17.82 20.11
C ALA A 59 14.28 16.50 19.37
N ILE A 60 13.41 15.54 19.66
CA ILE A 60 13.27 14.31 18.87
C ILE A 60 11.91 14.38 18.18
N TYR A 61 11.88 14.20 16.86
CA TYR A 61 10.65 14.27 16.08
C TYR A 61 10.39 12.96 15.34
N GLU A 62 9.12 12.74 15.04
CA GLU A 62 8.65 11.57 14.33
C GLU A 62 8.09 12.02 12.97
N PRO A 63 8.80 11.75 11.85
CA PRO A 63 8.31 12.12 10.54
C PRO A 63 7.04 11.35 10.19
N ARG A 64 6.24 11.92 9.28
CA ARG A 64 5.10 11.18 8.77
C ARG A 64 5.60 9.98 7.96
N PRO A 65 5.04 8.79 8.19
CA PRO A 65 5.33 7.59 7.42
C PRO A 65 5.20 7.83 5.90
N ASP A 66 6.30 7.73 5.13
CA ASP A 66 6.29 7.79 3.66
C ASP A 66 6.85 6.48 3.07
N PRO A 67 6.01 5.66 2.38
CA PRO A 67 6.45 4.40 1.76
C PRO A 67 7.61 4.57 0.77
N ALA A 68 7.73 5.73 0.14
CA ALA A 68 8.81 6.01 -0.82
C ALA A 68 10.18 6.23 -0.15
N GLU A 69 10.19 6.46 1.15
CA GLU A 69 11.39 6.76 1.92
C GLU A 69 11.82 5.60 2.83
N VAL A 70 10.97 4.60 3.04
CA VAL A 70 11.28 3.41 3.87
C VAL A 70 12.53 2.65 3.41
N SER A 71 12.76 2.54 2.10
CA SER A 71 13.96 1.86 1.60
C SER A 71 15.23 2.69 1.72
N ARG A 72 15.11 3.99 2.02
CA ARG A 72 16.25 4.90 2.16
C ARG A 72 16.64 4.99 3.63
N ARG A 73 17.71 4.31 4.01
CA ARG A 73 18.39 4.47 5.32
C ARG A 73 19.14 5.82 5.39
N SER A 74 18.44 6.93 5.24
CA SER A 74 19.02 8.27 5.35
C SER A 74 18.81 8.82 6.74
N LEU A 75 19.90 9.14 7.45
CA LEU A 75 19.85 9.88 8.71
C LEU A 75 19.34 11.30 8.44
N ARG A 76 18.25 11.72 9.10
CA ARG A 76 17.72 13.08 8.97
C ARG A 76 17.90 13.88 10.24
N VAL A 77 18.55 15.02 10.08
CA VAL A 77 18.70 16.03 11.12
C VAL A 77 18.10 17.34 10.60
N ARG A 78 17.34 18.02 11.46
CA ARG A 78 16.82 19.36 11.21
C ARG A 78 17.60 20.37 12.03
N LEU A 79 18.03 21.42 11.34
CA LEU A 79 18.76 22.54 11.91
C LEU A 79 18.08 23.83 11.48
N HIS A 80 18.33 24.90 12.21
CA HIS A 80 18.01 26.23 11.72
C HIS A 80 18.85 26.52 10.46
N LEU A 81 18.26 27.19 9.45
CA LEU A 81 18.90 27.38 8.14
C LEU A 81 20.29 28.06 8.21
N PRO A 82 20.51 29.12 9.01
CA PRO A 82 21.82 29.73 9.20
C PRO A 82 22.86 28.74 9.74
N ASP A 83 22.47 27.87 10.67
CA ASP A 83 23.38 26.88 11.26
C ASP A 83 23.74 25.80 10.24
N LEU A 84 22.76 25.32 9.47
CA LEU A 84 23.00 24.39 8.38
C LEU A 84 23.94 24.99 7.34
N ALA A 85 23.72 26.24 6.95
CA ALA A 85 24.54 26.94 5.98
C ALA A 85 26.00 27.10 6.47
N ALA A 86 26.19 27.33 7.77
CA ALA A 86 27.51 27.36 8.41
C ALA A 86 28.19 25.98 8.45
N VAL A 87 27.43 24.90 8.68
CA VAL A 87 27.95 23.52 8.63
C VAL A 87 28.36 23.14 7.19
N LEU A 88 27.58 23.56 6.20
CA LEU A 88 27.78 23.22 4.79
C LEU A 88 28.79 24.12 4.07
N GLY A 89 29.21 25.23 4.69
CA GLY A 89 30.07 26.24 4.03
C GLY A 89 29.38 26.94 2.86
N ALA A 90 28.05 27.03 2.88
CA ALA A 90 27.23 27.56 1.78
C ALA A 90 26.21 28.60 2.30
N PRO A 91 26.66 29.81 2.68
CA PRO A 91 25.86 30.81 3.40
C PRO A 91 24.65 31.36 2.63
N ASP A 92 24.66 31.31 1.29
CA ASP A 92 23.62 31.91 0.45
C ASP A 92 23.08 30.92 -0.59
N ARG A 93 22.91 29.66 -0.19
CA ARG A 93 22.40 28.60 -1.07
C ARG A 93 21.28 27.82 -0.41
N VAL A 94 20.18 27.69 -1.13
CA VAL A 94 19.03 26.86 -0.76
C VAL A 94 18.71 25.92 -1.91
N ASP A 95 18.57 24.62 -1.62
CA ASP A 95 18.20 23.66 -2.67
C ASP A 95 16.70 23.72 -3.00
N ARG A 96 15.85 23.93 -1.98
CA ARG A 96 14.39 24.06 -2.10
C ARG A 96 13.80 24.96 -1.02
N PHE A 97 12.78 25.73 -1.36
CA PHE A 97 11.96 26.48 -0.40
C PHE A 97 10.47 26.18 -0.63
N GLY A 98 9.70 26.18 0.46
CA GLY A 98 8.25 25.99 0.42
C GLY A 98 7.53 27.34 0.44
N VAL A 99 6.43 27.45 -0.31
CA VAL A 99 5.55 28.63 -0.30
C VAL A 99 4.18 28.19 0.18
N GLY A 100 3.74 28.74 1.32
CA GLY A 100 2.39 28.55 1.82
C GLY A 100 1.40 29.38 1.01
N LEU A 101 0.32 28.76 0.55
CA LEU A 101 -0.73 29.46 -0.21
C LEU A 101 -1.84 29.94 0.73
N LEU A 102 -2.33 31.15 0.46
CA LEU A 102 -3.51 31.68 1.14
C LEU A 102 -4.77 30.90 0.71
N PRO A 103 -5.81 30.84 1.57
CA PRO A 103 -7.07 30.21 1.21
C PRO A 103 -7.65 30.82 -0.08
N GLY A 104 -8.10 29.97 -1.01
CA GLY A 104 -8.70 30.39 -2.29
C GLY A 104 -7.73 30.50 -3.46
N VAL A 105 -6.41 30.40 -3.24
CA VAL A 105 -5.41 30.36 -4.33
C VAL A 105 -5.15 28.90 -4.74
N THR A 106 -5.30 28.60 -6.02
CA THR A 106 -4.98 27.25 -6.52
C THR A 106 -3.47 27.09 -6.72
N PRO A 107 -2.88 25.92 -6.38
CA PRO A 107 -1.45 25.68 -6.57
C PRO A 107 -0.94 25.90 -7.99
N ASP A 108 -1.76 25.55 -8.99
CA ASP A 108 -1.40 25.71 -10.40
C ASP A 108 -1.32 27.19 -10.81
N SER A 109 -2.28 28.00 -10.35
CA SER A 109 -2.25 29.45 -10.62
C SER A 109 -1.06 30.13 -9.94
N ALA A 110 -0.76 29.76 -8.69
CA ALA A 110 0.39 30.27 -7.97
C ALA A 110 1.71 29.87 -8.64
N ALA A 111 1.87 28.61 -9.04
CA ALA A 111 3.05 28.14 -9.75
C ALA A 111 3.24 28.87 -11.10
N ALA A 112 2.16 29.09 -11.85
CA ALA A 112 2.21 29.83 -13.11
C ALA A 112 2.62 31.31 -12.93
N VAL A 113 2.18 31.96 -11.85
CA VAL A 113 2.60 33.32 -11.52
C VAL A 113 4.08 33.34 -11.11
N LEU A 114 4.48 32.47 -10.18
CA LEU A 114 5.87 32.39 -9.71
C LEU A 114 6.84 32.09 -10.84
N ASN A 115 6.53 31.14 -11.71
CA ASN A 115 7.39 30.76 -12.84
C ASN A 115 7.51 31.86 -13.92
N ARG A 116 6.54 32.79 -14.03
CA ARG A 116 6.65 33.94 -14.94
C ARG A 116 7.57 35.02 -14.39
N SER A 117 7.63 35.16 -13.06
CA SER A 117 8.47 36.15 -12.36
C SER A 117 9.86 35.62 -11.97
N ALA A 118 10.12 34.32 -12.11
CA ALA A 118 11.31 33.67 -11.59
C ALA A 118 12.50 33.71 -12.55
N PHE A 119 13.68 34.09 -12.04
CA PHE A 119 14.97 33.76 -12.62
C PHE A 119 15.67 32.71 -11.73
N GLY A 120 16.11 31.60 -12.32
CA GLY A 120 16.94 30.59 -11.62
C GLY A 120 16.22 29.49 -10.83
N PHE A 121 14.89 29.51 -10.73
CA PHE A 121 14.12 28.44 -10.07
C PHE A 121 12.86 28.07 -10.85
N ARG A 122 12.31 26.87 -10.57
CA ARG A 122 10.99 26.45 -11.04
C ARG A 122 10.11 26.06 -9.86
N ALA A 123 8.98 26.73 -9.73
CA ALA A 123 7.92 26.38 -8.81
C ALA A 123 7.10 25.22 -9.37
N HIS A 124 6.90 24.20 -8.55
CA HIS A 124 6.04 23.06 -8.82
C HIS A 124 5.01 22.92 -7.70
N PRO A 125 3.74 22.65 -8.01
CA PRO A 125 2.76 22.29 -7.00
C PRO A 125 3.25 21.13 -6.12
N SER A 126 3.02 21.19 -4.81
CA SER A 126 3.42 20.10 -3.90
C SER A 126 2.79 18.75 -4.30
N ALA A 127 1.58 18.78 -4.86
CA ALA A 127 0.89 17.61 -5.38
C ALA A 127 1.60 16.95 -6.56
N THR A 128 2.21 17.72 -7.48
CA THR A 128 2.94 17.15 -8.62
C THR A 128 4.23 16.48 -8.16
N ILE A 129 4.95 17.10 -7.21
CA ILE A 129 6.17 16.53 -6.62
C ILE A 129 5.84 15.22 -5.87
N ALA A 130 4.77 15.23 -5.05
CA ALA A 130 4.29 14.02 -4.38
C ALA A 130 3.86 12.93 -5.39
N SER A 131 3.28 13.34 -6.52
CA SER A 131 2.81 12.41 -7.56
C SER A 131 3.92 11.73 -8.35
N GLU A 132 5.10 12.37 -8.49
CA GLU A 132 6.28 11.79 -9.13
C GLU A 132 6.89 10.69 -8.27
N SER A 133 7.04 10.92 -6.96
CA SER A 133 7.42 9.87 -6.00
C SER A 133 6.42 8.71 -6.01
N SER A 134 5.14 9.03 -6.23
CA SER A 134 4.06 8.04 -6.35
C SER A 134 4.03 7.29 -7.69
N GLN A 135 4.75 7.70 -8.74
CA GLN A 135 4.64 7.06 -10.06
C GLN A 135 5.10 5.59 -10.03
N THR A 136 6.21 5.30 -9.37
CA THR A 136 6.70 3.92 -9.19
C THR A 136 5.66 3.05 -8.49
N PHE A 137 5.08 3.57 -7.39
CA PHE A 137 4.00 2.87 -6.68
C PHE A 137 2.73 2.71 -7.52
N LYS A 138 2.38 3.69 -8.38
CA LYS A 138 1.24 3.56 -9.31
C LYS A 138 1.46 2.45 -10.33
N VAL A 139 2.69 2.25 -10.83
CA VAL A 139 3.00 1.15 -11.75
C VAL A 139 2.85 -0.20 -11.04
N VAL A 140 3.44 -0.35 -9.86
CA VAL A 140 3.33 -1.57 -9.04
C VAL A 140 1.86 -1.86 -8.70
N SER A 141 1.08 -0.85 -8.34
CA SER A 141 -0.36 -0.99 -8.05
C SER A 141 -1.16 -1.45 -9.27
N ARG A 142 -0.89 -0.91 -10.46
CA ARG A 142 -1.52 -1.36 -11.71
C ARG A 142 -1.19 -2.81 -12.04
N PHE A 143 0.06 -3.21 -11.84
CA PHE A 143 0.51 -4.58 -12.06
C PHE A 143 -0.19 -5.56 -11.11
N HIS A 144 -0.26 -5.24 -9.82
CA HIS A 144 -1.02 -6.03 -8.84
C HIS A 144 -2.51 -6.13 -9.21
N ARG A 145 -3.11 -5.04 -9.67
CA ARG A 145 -4.51 -5.04 -10.11
C ARG A 145 -4.72 -5.94 -11.34
N ALA A 146 -3.78 -5.95 -12.29
CA ALA A 146 -3.85 -6.83 -13.44
C ALA A 146 -3.79 -8.31 -13.04
N ILE A 147 -2.87 -8.68 -12.15
CA ILE A 147 -2.78 -10.04 -11.60
C ILE A 147 -4.08 -10.41 -10.89
N ALA A 148 -4.60 -9.54 -10.03
CA ALA A 148 -5.84 -9.78 -9.31
C ALA A 148 -7.01 -10.08 -10.26
N VAL A 149 -7.16 -9.33 -11.34
CA VAL A 149 -8.21 -9.57 -12.35
C VAL A 149 -8.04 -10.93 -13.00
N ILE A 150 -6.83 -11.28 -13.42
CA ILE A 150 -6.54 -12.58 -14.05
C ILE A 150 -6.85 -13.74 -13.09
N THR A 151 -6.42 -13.63 -11.83
CA THR A 151 -6.69 -14.64 -10.80
C THR A 151 -8.20 -14.79 -10.54
N ILE A 152 -8.94 -13.68 -10.43
CA ILE A 152 -10.39 -13.71 -10.25
C ILE A 152 -11.08 -14.44 -11.42
N VAL A 153 -10.70 -14.13 -12.66
CA VAL A 153 -11.26 -14.78 -13.84
C VAL A 153 -10.92 -16.27 -13.87
N ALA A 154 -9.65 -16.62 -13.64
CA ALA A 154 -9.20 -18.02 -13.59
C ALA A 154 -9.94 -18.82 -12.51
N SER A 155 -10.08 -18.27 -11.30
CA SER A 155 -10.82 -18.89 -10.21
C SER A 155 -12.31 -19.04 -10.52
N ALA A 156 -12.94 -18.06 -11.18
CA ALA A 156 -14.35 -18.15 -11.57
C ALA A 156 -14.58 -19.25 -12.63
N VAL A 157 -13.69 -19.37 -13.61
CA VAL A 157 -13.75 -20.44 -14.62
C VAL A 157 -13.51 -21.80 -13.97
N PHE A 158 -12.53 -21.90 -13.07
CA PHE A 158 -12.25 -23.13 -12.33
C PHE A 158 -13.44 -23.57 -11.48
N LEU A 159 -14.07 -22.64 -10.74
CA LEU A 159 -15.28 -22.90 -9.97
C LEU A 159 -16.42 -23.38 -10.86
N LEU A 160 -16.63 -22.74 -12.01
CA LEU A 160 -17.63 -23.17 -12.99
C LEU A 160 -17.35 -24.59 -13.49
N CYS A 161 -16.10 -24.92 -13.82
CA CYS A 161 -15.73 -26.28 -14.24
C CYS A 161 -16.08 -27.32 -13.18
N ILE A 162 -15.74 -27.07 -11.91
CA ILE A 162 -16.08 -27.98 -10.81
C ILE A 162 -17.59 -28.12 -10.66
N MET A 163 -18.35 -27.03 -10.74
CA MET A 163 -19.81 -27.07 -10.66
C MET A 163 -20.42 -27.88 -11.79
N LEU A 164 -19.89 -27.75 -13.01
CA LEU A 164 -20.32 -28.54 -14.16
C LEU A 164 -20.01 -30.03 -13.98
N LEU A 165 -18.82 -30.37 -13.47
CA LEU A 165 -18.46 -31.76 -13.16
C LEU A 165 -19.39 -32.37 -12.10
N LYS A 166 -19.60 -31.67 -10.98
CA LYS A 166 -20.55 -32.09 -9.92
C LYS A 166 -21.96 -32.33 -10.44
N VAL A 167 -22.41 -31.46 -11.34
CA VAL A 167 -23.73 -31.56 -11.97
C VAL A 167 -23.84 -32.79 -12.87
N GLU A 168 -22.77 -33.13 -13.60
CA GLU A 168 -22.75 -34.31 -14.47
C GLU A 168 -22.75 -35.61 -13.65
N GLU A 169 -22.04 -35.64 -12.51
CA GLU A 169 -22.07 -36.77 -11.58
C GLU A 169 -23.47 -37.01 -10.98
N ARG A 170 -24.19 -35.93 -10.65
CA ARG A 170 -25.53 -35.97 -10.02
C ARG A 170 -26.68 -36.01 -11.03
N ARG A 171 -26.36 -36.24 -12.30
CA ARG A 171 -27.31 -36.11 -13.42
C ARG A 171 -28.42 -37.15 -13.38
N LEU A 172 -28.11 -38.38 -12.97
CA LEU A 172 -29.08 -39.46 -12.82
C LEU A 172 -30.05 -39.19 -11.67
N ASP A 173 -29.56 -38.74 -10.53
CA ASP A 173 -30.41 -38.36 -9.39
C ASP A 173 -31.41 -37.26 -9.78
N ALA A 174 -30.93 -36.24 -10.51
CA ALA A 174 -31.78 -35.18 -11.04
C ALA A 174 -32.81 -35.68 -12.08
N ALA A 175 -32.48 -36.71 -12.85
CA ALA A 175 -33.42 -37.35 -13.78
C ALA A 175 -34.52 -38.09 -13.03
N VAL A 176 -34.16 -38.89 -12.02
CA VAL A 176 -35.09 -39.65 -11.16
C VAL A 176 -36.03 -38.70 -10.43
N MET A 177 -35.50 -37.64 -9.82
CA MET A 177 -36.33 -36.61 -9.15
C MET A 177 -37.36 -35.99 -10.11
N ARG A 178 -37.00 -35.76 -11.38
CA ARG A 178 -37.93 -35.22 -12.38
C ARG A 178 -38.99 -36.23 -12.82
N PHE A 179 -38.70 -37.53 -12.81
CA PHE A 179 -39.70 -38.57 -13.08
C PHE A 179 -40.71 -38.73 -11.94
N VAL A 180 -40.28 -38.52 -10.69
CA VAL A 180 -41.16 -38.51 -9.50
C VAL A 180 -41.98 -37.22 -9.41
N GLY A 181 -41.77 -36.23 -10.30
CA GLY A 181 -42.58 -35.02 -10.40
C GLY A 181 -41.99 -33.77 -9.74
N VAL A 182 -40.72 -33.82 -9.29
CA VAL A 182 -40.04 -32.63 -8.73
C VAL A 182 -39.92 -31.54 -9.79
N ARG A 183 -40.33 -30.32 -9.43
CA ARG A 183 -40.28 -29.16 -10.33
C ARG A 183 -38.83 -28.77 -10.62
N ARG A 184 -38.56 -28.41 -11.88
CA ARG A 184 -37.28 -27.88 -12.38
C ARG A 184 -36.71 -26.73 -11.53
N ARG A 185 -37.59 -25.86 -11.04
CA ARG A 185 -37.24 -24.70 -10.19
C ARG A 185 -36.67 -25.13 -8.83
N THR A 186 -37.16 -26.23 -8.26
CA THR A 186 -36.69 -26.76 -6.98
C THR A 186 -35.26 -27.30 -7.11
N ILE A 187 -34.99 -28.05 -8.19
CA ILE A 187 -33.64 -28.56 -8.49
C ILE A 187 -32.67 -27.41 -8.73
N PHE A 188 -33.09 -26.42 -9.54
CA PHE A 188 -32.30 -25.22 -9.80
C PHE A 188 -31.97 -24.45 -8.51
N GLY A 189 -32.98 -24.21 -7.66
CA GLY A 189 -32.80 -23.49 -6.40
C GLY A 189 -31.85 -24.22 -5.44
N ALA A 190 -31.94 -25.55 -5.36
CA ALA A 190 -31.04 -26.36 -4.53
C ALA A 190 -29.57 -26.24 -4.98
N LEU A 191 -29.31 -26.32 -6.29
CA LEU A 191 -27.96 -26.17 -6.86
C LEU A 191 -27.39 -24.77 -6.66
N VAL A 192 -28.21 -23.74 -6.87
CA VAL A 192 -27.80 -22.34 -6.63
C VAL A 192 -27.52 -22.10 -5.15
N LEU A 193 -28.32 -22.68 -4.26
CA LEU A 193 -28.10 -22.59 -2.82
C LEU A 193 -26.79 -23.28 -2.41
N GLU A 194 -26.48 -24.46 -2.95
CA GLU A 194 -25.20 -25.13 -2.71
C GLU A 194 -24.02 -24.25 -3.14
N ALA A 195 -24.09 -23.68 -4.35
CA ALA A 195 -23.05 -22.78 -4.85
C ALA A 195 -22.92 -21.50 -4.00
N ALA A 196 -24.04 -20.94 -3.54
CA ALA A 196 -24.05 -19.78 -2.66
C ALA A 196 -23.39 -20.09 -1.30
N LEU A 197 -23.69 -21.24 -0.70
CA LEU A 197 -23.08 -21.68 0.55
C LEU A 197 -21.57 -21.88 0.40
N ILE A 198 -21.13 -22.50 -0.69
CA ILE A 198 -19.70 -22.66 -1.01
C ILE A 198 -19.03 -21.30 -1.18
N ALA A 199 -19.68 -20.35 -1.86
CA ALA A 199 -19.16 -18.99 -2.03
C ALA A 199 -19.04 -18.24 -0.69
N VAL A 200 -20.06 -18.32 0.18
CA VAL A 200 -20.03 -17.71 1.51
C VAL A 200 -18.88 -18.29 2.35
N LEU A 201 -18.78 -19.62 2.43
CA LEU A 201 -17.71 -20.29 3.18
C LEU A 201 -16.34 -19.96 2.61
N GLY A 202 -16.19 -20.01 1.29
CA GLY A 202 -14.95 -19.64 0.60
C GLY A 202 -14.55 -18.19 0.85
N SER A 203 -15.52 -17.26 0.85
CA SER A 203 -15.26 -15.84 1.14
C SER A 203 -14.84 -15.60 2.58
N ALA A 204 -15.44 -16.30 3.55
CA ALA A 204 -15.08 -16.21 4.97
C ALA A 204 -13.65 -16.74 5.22
N LEU A 205 -13.35 -17.93 4.68
CA LEU A 205 -12.00 -18.51 4.76
C LEU A 205 -10.96 -17.66 4.04
N GLY A 206 -11.28 -17.18 2.83
CA GLY A 206 -10.41 -16.31 2.05
C GLY A 206 -10.12 -14.98 2.76
N ALA A 207 -11.13 -14.37 3.38
CA ALA A 207 -10.95 -13.17 4.19
C ALA A 207 -10.03 -13.43 5.40
N GLY A 208 -10.25 -14.53 6.12
CA GLY A 208 -9.39 -14.94 7.24
C GLY A 208 -7.93 -15.14 6.83
N LEU A 209 -7.69 -15.85 5.74
CA LEU A 209 -6.35 -16.05 5.17
C LEU A 209 -5.71 -14.72 4.73
N ALA A 210 -6.49 -13.81 4.15
CA ALA A 210 -6.00 -12.50 3.76
C ALA A 210 -5.57 -11.67 4.98
N PHE A 211 -6.34 -11.69 6.08
CA PHE A 211 -5.95 -11.04 7.33
C PHE A 211 -4.68 -11.64 7.92
N LEU A 212 -4.56 -12.97 7.95
CA LEU A 212 -3.37 -13.65 8.45
C LEU A 212 -2.13 -13.30 7.62
N ALA A 213 -2.22 -13.39 6.29
CA ALA A 213 -1.14 -13.05 5.38
C ALA A 213 -0.79 -11.55 5.46
N GLY A 214 -1.79 -10.68 5.61
CA GLY A 214 -1.58 -9.24 5.79
C GLY A 214 -0.85 -8.93 7.10
N ALA A 215 -1.23 -9.59 8.20
CA ALA A 215 -0.56 -9.45 9.49
C ALA A 215 0.88 -9.97 9.45
N ALA A 216 1.11 -11.13 8.83
CA ALA A 216 2.46 -11.69 8.66
C ALA A 216 3.36 -10.78 7.80
N THR A 217 2.80 -10.22 6.72
CA THR A 217 3.53 -9.27 5.87
C THR A 217 3.86 -8.00 6.67
N ASN A 218 2.91 -7.42 7.39
CA ASN A 218 3.17 -6.23 8.21
C ASN A 218 4.21 -6.52 9.30
N ALA A 219 4.17 -7.68 9.97
CA ALA A 219 5.17 -8.06 10.96
C ALA A 219 6.58 -8.17 10.35
N TYR A 220 6.70 -8.85 9.21
CA TYR A 220 7.98 -8.99 8.50
C TYR A 220 8.58 -7.64 8.10
N TYR A 221 7.76 -6.73 7.56
CA TYR A 221 8.25 -5.41 7.15
C TYR A 221 8.59 -4.50 8.33
N ARG A 222 7.85 -4.59 9.45
CA ARG A 222 8.19 -3.86 10.68
C ARG A 222 9.56 -4.25 11.20
N GLU A 223 9.86 -5.55 11.26
CA GLU A 223 11.14 -6.05 11.75
C GLU A 223 12.31 -5.72 10.80
N PHE A 224 12.08 -5.81 9.49
CA PHE A 224 13.15 -5.60 8.51
C PHE A 224 13.50 -4.12 8.28
N PHE A 225 12.51 -3.23 8.35
CA PHE A 225 12.67 -1.81 8.04
C PHE A 225 12.56 -0.88 9.26
N ASP A 226 12.35 -1.42 10.46
CA ASP A 226 12.18 -0.67 11.71
C ASP A 226 11.21 0.52 11.57
N THR A 227 10.03 0.21 11.02
CA THR A 227 9.06 1.22 10.61
C THR A 227 7.68 0.87 11.12
N GLU A 228 6.91 1.86 11.58
CA GLU A 228 5.51 1.65 11.96
C GLU A 228 4.55 1.60 10.75
N LEU A 229 5.07 1.64 9.51
CA LEU A 229 4.22 1.60 8.33
C LEU A 229 3.41 0.30 8.23
N ILE A 230 2.11 0.46 8.03
CA ILE A 230 1.19 -0.62 7.68
C ILE A 230 1.17 -0.76 6.15
N PHE A 231 1.89 -1.74 5.62
CA PHE A 231 1.98 -1.99 4.18
C PHE A 231 0.74 -2.69 3.62
N SER A 232 0.12 -3.57 4.41
CA SER A 232 -1.10 -4.28 4.07
C SER A 232 -2.27 -3.73 4.89
N LEU A 233 -2.98 -2.78 4.29
CA LEU A 233 -4.20 -2.17 4.85
C LEU A 233 -5.43 -2.90 4.30
N ILE A 234 -6.03 -3.74 5.14
CA ILE A 234 -7.29 -4.41 4.81
C ILE A 234 -8.43 -3.54 5.32
N THR A 235 -8.95 -2.68 4.44
CA THR A 235 -10.09 -1.82 4.75
C THR A 235 -11.40 -2.62 4.70
N PRO A 236 -12.37 -2.36 5.60
CA PRO A 236 -13.69 -3.03 5.55
C PRO A 236 -14.39 -2.95 4.19
N ARG A 237 -14.18 -1.83 3.45
CA ARG A 237 -14.69 -1.65 2.09
C ARG A 237 -14.14 -2.68 1.09
N ILE A 238 -12.87 -3.04 1.20
CA ILE A 238 -12.22 -4.04 0.33
C ILE A 238 -12.76 -5.43 0.65
N VAL A 239 -12.87 -5.75 1.95
CA VAL A 239 -13.45 -7.02 2.40
C VAL A 239 -14.88 -7.17 1.88
N LEU A 240 -15.72 -6.14 2.08
CA LEU A 240 -17.10 -6.15 1.59
C LEU A 240 -17.16 -6.32 0.08
N PHE A 241 -16.34 -5.58 -0.67
CA PHE A 241 -16.27 -5.72 -2.13
C PHE A 241 -15.88 -7.15 -2.55
N SER A 242 -14.86 -7.73 -1.93
CA SER A 242 -14.39 -9.08 -2.22
C SER A 242 -15.44 -10.15 -1.88
N VAL A 243 -16.15 -10.01 -0.76
CA VAL A 243 -17.24 -10.92 -0.36
C VAL A 243 -18.40 -10.81 -1.35
N CYS A 244 -18.83 -9.59 -1.70
CA CYS A 244 -19.88 -9.39 -2.70
C CYS A 244 -19.49 -9.97 -4.07
N LEU A 245 -18.24 -9.76 -4.50
CA LEU A 245 -17.73 -10.29 -5.76
C LEU A 245 -17.66 -11.82 -5.75
N SER A 246 -17.18 -12.42 -4.65
CA SER A 246 -17.12 -13.86 -4.47
C SER A 246 -18.52 -14.48 -4.53
N LEU A 247 -19.49 -13.89 -3.82
CA LEU A 247 -20.87 -14.35 -3.83
C LEU A 247 -21.49 -14.24 -5.23
N LEU A 248 -21.27 -13.12 -5.92
CA LEU A 248 -21.77 -12.91 -7.28
C LEU A 248 -21.20 -13.95 -8.25
N LEU A 249 -19.88 -14.17 -8.23
CA LEU A 249 -19.23 -15.15 -9.11
C LEU A 249 -19.64 -16.59 -8.79
N GLY A 250 -19.76 -16.93 -7.51
CA GLY A 250 -20.19 -18.26 -7.08
C GLY A 250 -21.64 -18.58 -7.44
N VAL A 251 -22.54 -17.63 -7.19
CA VAL A 251 -23.95 -17.75 -7.59
C VAL A 251 -24.08 -17.80 -9.11
N ALA A 252 -23.34 -16.96 -9.85
CA ALA A 252 -23.37 -16.98 -11.32
C ALA A 252 -22.88 -18.32 -11.88
N ALA A 253 -21.78 -18.86 -11.37
CA ALA A 253 -21.26 -20.17 -11.78
C ALA A 253 -22.25 -21.30 -11.48
N GLY A 254 -22.82 -21.33 -10.27
CA GLY A 254 -23.83 -22.31 -9.86
C GLY A 254 -25.11 -22.21 -10.68
N ALA A 255 -25.60 -20.99 -10.94
CA ALA A 255 -26.77 -20.74 -11.76
C ALA A 255 -26.54 -21.19 -13.22
N LEU A 256 -25.37 -20.93 -13.78
CA LEU A 256 -25.03 -21.37 -15.14
C LEU A 256 -25.01 -22.91 -15.25
N ALA A 257 -24.39 -23.59 -14.27
CA ALA A 257 -24.35 -25.05 -14.23
C ALA A 257 -25.74 -25.66 -14.03
N ALA A 258 -26.52 -25.12 -13.08
CA ALA A 258 -27.88 -25.56 -12.81
C ALA A 258 -28.81 -25.35 -14.01
N TRP A 259 -28.68 -24.21 -14.70
CA TRP A 259 -29.43 -23.93 -15.93
C TRP A 259 -29.13 -24.96 -17.01
N ARG A 260 -27.85 -25.33 -17.19
CA ARG A 260 -27.43 -26.36 -18.15
C ARG A 260 -28.08 -27.71 -17.86
N LEU A 261 -28.14 -28.13 -16.59
CA LEU A 261 -28.78 -29.40 -16.17
C LEU A 261 -30.29 -29.43 -16.37
N VAL A 262 -30.96 -28.33 -16.03
CA VAL A 262 -32.43 -28.28 -16.05
C VAL A 262 -32.96 -28.24 -17.49
N ARG A 263 -32.17 -27.69 -18.42
CA ARG A 263 -32.52 -27.55 -19.84
C ARG A 263 -32.32 -28.85 -20.63
N THR A 264 -31.47 -29.76 -20.18
CA THR A 264 -31.32 -31.09 -20.79
C THR A 264 -32.59 -31.94 -20.59
N ARG A 265 -32.99 -32.67 -21.64
CA ARG A 265 -34.18 -33.52 -21.64
C ARG A 265 -33.95 -34.74 -20.74
N PRO A 266 -34.92 -35.18 -19.90
CA PRO A 266 -34.76 -36.31 -18.99
C PRO A 266 -34.30 -37.60 -19.69
N MET A 267 -34.88 -37.90 -20.87
CA MET A 267 -34.51 -39.08 -21.67
C MET A 267 -33.06 -39.05 -22.14
N ALA A 268 -32.49 -37.88 -22.40
CA ALA A 268 -31.08 -37.73 -22.78
C ALA A 268 -30.12 -37.84 -21.58
N LEU A 269 -30.64 -37.69 -20.34
CA LEU A 269 -29.88 -37.96 -19.11
C LEU A 269 -29.67 -39.46 -18.90
N TRP A 270 -30.66 -40.28 -19.27
CA TRP A 270 -30.63 -41.74 -19.13
C TRP A 270 -29.79 -42.44 -20.20
N GLY A 271 -29.87 -42.00 -21.47
CA GLY A 271 -29.21 -42.66 -22.60
C GLY A 271 -27.69 -42.42 -22.76
N ARG A 272 -27.00 -41.90 -21.74
CA ARG A 272 -25.54 -41.67 -21.76
C ARG A 272 -24.78 -42.43 -20.65
N ALA A 273 -25.48 -43.33 -19.94
CA ALA A 273 -24.88 -44.25 -18.99
C ALA A 273 -24.24 -45.44 -19.71
#